data_AF-A0A512P8C3-F1
#
_entry.id   AF-A0A512P8C3-F1
#
_cell.length_a   1.000
_cell.length_b   1.000
_cell.length_c   1.000
_cell.angle_alpha   90.00
_cell.angle_beta   90.00
_cell.angle_gamma   90.00
#
_symmetry.space_group_name_H-M   'P 1'
#
loop_
_entity.id
_entity.type
_entity.pdbx_description
1 polymer ?
#
loop_
_entity_poly.entity_id
_entity_poly.type
_entity_poly.pdbx_seq_one_letter_code
_entity_poly.pdbx_strand_id
1 'polypeptide(L)'
;MSTLTLDRARSSLALDALGVVDGVDRTTEPGTARTDVVVFHPRSATAVTLAAARADVVRLEFSSAWPDVPALRGAVAMLREELDALGRPRAEVRVELAVEVVVVADARAAATTRTRFEMLDALAGVAPHVTRGSLVGTSDELRTQVQALARRVGADTVVTVPLATA
;
A
#
# COMPACT_ATOMS: atom_id res chain seq x y z
N MET A 1 23.79 -9.41 -31.04
CA MET A 1 23.85 -7.95 -30.84
C MET A 1 23.11 -7.62 -29.57
N SER A 2 23.89 -7.32 -28.53
CA SER A 2 23.46 -6.95 -27.18
C SER A 2 23.01 -5.48 -27.15
N THR A 3 21.91 -5.18 -26.47
CA THR A 3 21.65 -3.94 -25.69
C THR A 3 20.19 -3.92 -25.24
N LEU A 4 19.89 -4.46 -24.06
CA LEU A 4 18.59 -4.26 -23.36
C LEU A 4 18.77 -4.38 -21.83
N THR A 5 19.94 -3.99 -21.31
CA THR A 5 20.29 -4.10 -19.88
C THR A 5 20.34 -2.75 -19.17
N LEU A 6 20.04 -1.63 -19.86
CA LEU A 6 20.27 -0.28 -19.33
C LEU A 6 19.05 0.41 -18.70
N ASP A 7 17.84 -0.16 -18.79
CA ASP A 7 16.64 0.50 -18.27
C ASP A 7 16.31 0.12 -16.81
N ARG A 8 16.73 -1.07 -16.37
CA ARG A 8 16.48 -1.56 -15.01
C ARG A 8 17.26 -0.81 -13.92
N ALA A 9 18.42 -0.27 -14.27
CA ALA A 9 19.29 0.44 -13.34
C ALA A 9 18.75 1.84 -12.97
N ARG A 10 18.00 2.50 -13.88
CA ARG A 10 17.42 3.83 -13.62
C ARG A 10 16.17 3.76 -12.73
N SER A 11 15.36 2.71 -12.86
CA SER A 11 14.21 2.48 -11.97
C SER A 11 14.62 2.15 -10.54
N SER A 12 15.72 1.40 -10.35
CA SER A 12 16.26 1.10 -9.01
C SER A 12 16.80 2.34 -8.29
N LEU A 13 17.51 3.23 -8.99
CA LEU A 13 18.06 4.46 -8.41
C LEU A 13 16.98 5.49 -7.99
N ALA A 14 15.82 5.49 -8.64
CA ALA A 14 14.70 6.35 -8.26
C ALA A 14 13.94 5.84 -7.02
N LEU A 15 13.93 4.51 -6.79
CA LEU A 15 13.30 3.86 -5.65
C LEU A 15 14.17 3.93 -4.37
N ASP A 16 15.49 3.80 -4.51
CA ASP A 16 16.44 3.92 -3.38
C ASP A 16 16.43 5.33 -2.77
N ALA A 17 16.22 6.37 -3.58
CA ALA A 17 16.09 7.75 -3.12
C ALA A 17 14.78 8.06 -2.35
N LEU A 18 13.82 7.12 -2.35
CA LEU A 18 12.53 7.26 -1.67
C LEU A 18 12.47 6.52 -0.33
N GLY A 19 13.47 5.71 0.04
CA GLY A 19 13.41 4.87 1.25
C GLY A 19 12.20 3.92 1.23
N VAL A 20 11.77 3.51 0.03
CA VAL A 20 10.61 2.67 -0.23
C VAL A 20 11.10 1.25 -0.47
N VAL A 21 10.70 0.31 0.39
CA VAL A 21 11.00 -1.12 0.24
C VAL A 21 10.16 -1.65 -0.92
N ASP A 22 10.82 -2.07 -2.00
CA ASP A 22 10.19 -2.78 -3.11
C ASP A 22 9.65 -4.13 -2.59
N GLY A 23 8.34 -4.32 -2.72
CA GLY A 23 7.59 -5.35 -2.02
C GLY A 23 7.45 -6.65 -2.78
N VAL A 24 8.52 -7.15 -3.41
CA VAL A 24 8.62 -8.57 -3.78
C VAL A 24 10.02 -9.04 -3.42
N ASP A 25 10.24 -9.48 -2.17
CA ASP A 25 11.45 -10.23 -1.88
C ASP A 25 11.22 -11.41 -0.93
N ARG A 26 11.45 -12.61 -1.48
CA ARG A 26 11.67 -13.82 -0.71
C ARG A 26 13.13 -13.81 -0.30
N THR A 27 13.48 -13.07 0.75
CA THR A 27 14.85 -13.06 1.27
C THR A 27 15.16 -14.44 1.86
N THR A 28 16.04 -15.16 1.17
CA THR A 28 16.56 -16.46 1.55
C THR A 28 18.02 -16.26 1.93
N GLU A 29 18.29 -15.91 3.19
CA GLU A 29 19.64 -15.99 3.75
C GLU A 29 19.74 -17.22 4.66
N PRO A 30 20.78 -18.06 4.53
CA PRO A 30 20.95 -19.25 5.35
C PRO A 30 21.69 -18.89 6.64
N GLY A 31 21.02 -18.92 7.81
CA GLY A 31 21.79 -18.93 9.07
C GLY A 31 21.13 -18.51 10.39
N THR A 32 19.89 -18.01 10.42
CA THR A 32 19.29 -17.55 11.69
C THR A 32 17.86 -18.08 11.83
N ALA A 33 17.53 -18.60 13.02
CA ALA A 33 16.25 -19.22 13.34
C ALA A 33 15.08 -18.35 12.85
N ARG A 34 14.34 -18.86 11.85
CA ARG A 34 13.33 -18.12 11.10
C ARG A 34 12.02 -18.15 11.88
N THR A 35 11.63 -17.03 12.48
CA THR A 35 10.22 -16.82 12.81
C THR A 35 9.54 -16.44 11.49
N ASP A 36 8.72 -17.34 10.95
CA ASP A 36 7.96 -17.06 9.73
C ASP A 36 7.00 -15.87 10.00
N VAL A 37 7.19 -14.75 9.29
CA VAL A 37 6.35 -13.57 9.43
C VAL A 37 5.01 -13.83 8.74
N VAL A 38 3.92 -13.76 9.51
CA VAL A 38 2.57 -14.05 9.04
C VAL A 38 1.89 -12.75 8.58
N VAL A 39 1.69 -12.62 7.26
CA VAL A 39 1.06 -11.45 6.64
C VAL A 39 -0.41 -11.75 6.29
N PHE A 40 -1.33 -10.92 6.77
CA PHE A 40 -2.77 -11.02 6.48
C PHE A 40 -3.28 -9.83 5.67
N HIS A 41 -4.22 -10.11 4.76
CA HIS A 41 -4.87 -9.12 3.88
C HIS A 41 -6.39 -9.16 4.10
N PRO A 42 -6.90 -8.62 5.22
CA PRO A 42 -8.30 -8.79 5.57
C PRO A 42 -9.22 -8.04 4.61
N ARG A 43 -10.30 -8.71 4.18
CA ARG A 43 -11.35 -8.17 3.29
C ARG A 43 -12.72 -8.12 3.96
N SER A 44 -12.76 -8.23 5.29
CA SER A 44 -13.98 -8.19 6.09
C SER A 44 -13.63 -7.99 7.57
N ALA A 45 -14.63 -7.62 8.38
CA ALA A 45 -14.49 -7.52 9.83
C ALA A 45 -14.02 -8.85 10.46
N THR A 46 -14.63 -9.98 10.08
CA THR A 46 -14.23 -11.30 10.57
C THR A 46 -12.78 -11.64 10.25
N ALA A 47 -12.29 -11.23 9.07
CA ALA A 47 -10.89 -11.43 8.71
C ALA A 47 -9.95 -10.55 9.54
N VAL A 48 -10.40 -9.37 9.99
CA VAL A 48 -9.64 -8.52 10.93
C VAL A 48 -9.50 -9.20 12.29
N THR A 49 -10.57 -9.77 12.85
CA THR A 49 -10.51 -10.56 14.09
C THR A 49 -9.52 -11.72 13.97
N LEU A 50 -9.55 -12.47 12.85
CA LEU A 50 -8.60 -13.56 12.61
C LEU A 50 -7.14 -13.05 12.51
N ALA A 51 -6.95 -11.92 11.84
CA ALA A 51 -5.65 -11.29 11.71
C ALA A 51 -5.11 -10.82 13.07
N ALA A 52 -5.96 -10.26 13.95
CA ALA A 52 -5.57 -9.86 15.30
C ALA A 52 -4.97 -11.04 16.10
N ALA A 53 -5.53 -12.23 15.94
CA ALA A 53 -5.10 -13.43 16.64
C ALA A 53 -3.80 -14.07 16.10
N ARG A 54 -3.43 -13.82 14.83
CA ARG A 54 -2.42 -14.64 14.14
C ARG A 54 -1.38 -13.86 13.34
N ALA A 55 -1.69 -12.65 12.92
CA ALA A 55 -0.83 -11.90 12.00
C ALA A 55 0.26 -11.17 12.76
N ASP A 56 1.46 -11.14 12.20
CA ASP A 56 2.53 -10.20 12.57
C ASP A 56 2.40 -8.91 11.76
N VAL A 57 1.87 -9.02 10.55
CA VAL A 57 1.62 -7.89 9.65
C VAL A 57 0.19 -7.96 9.11
N VAL A 58 -0.55 -6.85 9.26
CA VAL A 58 -1.87 -6.66 8.66
C VAL A 58 -1.74 -5.65 7.54
N ARG A 59 -1.88 -6.10 6.30
CA ARG A 59 -1.83 -5.25 5.11
C ARG A 59 -3.25 -4.89 4.65
N LEU A 60 -3.54 -3.61 4.67
CA LEU A 60 -4.80 -3.03 4.23
C LEU A 60 -4.62 -2.34 2.88
N GLU A 61 -5.66 -2.34 2.06
CA GLU A 61 -5.69 -1.64 0.78
C GLU A 61 -7.10 -1.18 0.45
N PHE A 62 -7.21 -0.19 -0.42
CA PHE A 62 -8.50 0.21 -0.96
C PHE A 62 -9.13 -0.93 -1.74
N SER A 63 -10.38 -1.23 -1.42
CA SER A 63 -11.12 -2.34 -2.04
C SER A 63 -12.61 -2.18 -1.82
N SER A 64 -13.43 -3.07 -2.37
CA SER A 64 -14.87 -3.04 -2.13
C SER A 64 -15.22 -3.17 -0.64
N ALA A 65 -14.41 -3.88 0.13
CA ALA A 65 -14.54 -4.00 1.59
C ALA A 65 -14.13 -2.71 2.32
N TRP A 66 -13.11 -2.01 1.79
CA TRP A 66 -12.54 -0.80 2.36
C TRP A 66 -12.49 0.30 1.30
N PRO A 67 -13.63 0.90 0.93
CA PRO A 67 -13.72 1.74 -0.26
C PRO A 67 -13.12 3.14 -0.09
N ASP A 68 -12.86 3.55 1.16
CA ASP A 68 -12.39 4.88 1.49
C ASP A 68 -11.55 4.92 2.78
N VAL A 69 -10.99 6.11 3.06
CA VAL A 69 -10.13 6.34 4.23
C VAL A 69 -10.87 6.12 5.55
N PRO A 70 -12.11 6.59 5.75
CA PRO A 70 -12.90 6.24 6.94
C PRO A 70 -13.03 4.72 7.15
N ALA A 71 -13.31 3.94 6.11
CA ALA A 71 -13.44 2.49 6.20
C ALA A 71 -12.12 1.81 6.61
N LEU A 72 -11.00 2.22 5.99
CA LEU A 72 -9.66 1.72 6.36
C LEU A 72 -9.30 2.07 7.81
N ARG A 73 -9.60 3.31 8.25
CA ARG A 73 -9.39 3.71 9.64
C ARG A 73 -10.24 2.89 10.60
N GLY A 74 -11.50 2.60 10.23
CA GLY A 74 -12.38 1.71 10.98
C GLY A 74 -11.80 0.31 11.12
N ALA A 75 -11.21 -0.25 10.06
CA ALA A 75 -10.53 -1.55 10.12
C ALA A 75 -9.32 -1.53 11.08
N VAL A 76 -8.53 -0.44 11.09
CA VAL A 76 -7.43 -0.28 12.05
C VAL A 76 -7.93 -0.16 13.49
N ALA A 77 -9.03 0.56 13.73
CA ALA A 77 -9.63 0.66 15.05
C ALA A 77 -10.14 -0.70 15.55
N MET A 78 -10.86 -1.44 14.69
CA MET A 78 -11.31 -2.80 14.99
C MET A 78 -10.14 -3.74 15.29
N LEU A 79 -9.06 -3.67 14.51
CA LEU A 79 -7.85 -4.45 14.80
C LEU A 79 -7.31 -4.15 16.20
N ARG A 80 -7.29 -2.89 16.63
CA ARG A 80 -6.81 -2.50 17.97
C ARG A 80 -7.71 -3.05 19.07
N GLU A 81 -9.03 -2.91 18.91
CA GLU A 81 -10.01 -3.44 19.86
C GLU A 81 -9.86 -4.96 20.03
N GLU A 82 -9.67 -5.69 18.93
CA GLU A 82 -9.47 -7.14 18.95
C GLU A 82 -8.13 -7.54 19.59
N LEU A 83 -7.06 -6.78 19.35
CA LEU A 83 -5.77 -7.02 20.02
C LEU A 83 -5.87 -6.81 21.53
N ASP A 84 -6.53 -5.73 21.96
CA ASP A 84 -6.77 -5.43 23.37
C ASP A 84 -7.61 -6.54 24.03
N ALA A 85 -8.67 -7.01 23.35
CA ALA A 85 -9.51 -8.11 23.84
C ALA A 85 -8.75 -9.44 23.99
N LEU A 86 -7.75 -9.68 23.13
CA LEU A 86 -6.88 -10.85 23.18
C LEU A 86 -5.71 -10.68 24.18
N GLY A 87 -5.56 -9.50 24.79
CA GLY A 87 -4.41 -9.18 25.64
C GLY A 87 -3.09 -9.13 24.86
N ARG A 88 -3.14 -8.95 23.54
CA ARG A 88 -1.97 -8.94 22.66
C ARG A 88 -1.44 -7.50 22.51
N PRO A 89 -0.16 -7.23 22.79
CA PRO A 89 0.41 -5.89 22.63
C PRO A 89 0.32 -5.39 21.19
N ARG A 90 -0.15 -4.15 20.99
CA ARG A 90 -0.19 -3.52 19.65
C ARG A 90 1.17 -3.46 18.95
N ALA A 91 2.28 -3.45 19.70
CA ALA A 91 3.63 -3.45 19.16
C ALA A 91 4.00 -4.76 18.44
N GLU A 92 3.27 -5.85 18.67
CA GLU A 92 3.49 -7.14 18.01
C GLU A 92 2.87 -7.23 16.61
N VAL A 93 2.02 -6.26 16.23
CA VAL A 93 1.33 -6.27 14.94
C VAL A 93 1.66 -4.99 14.18
N ARG A 94 2.28 -5.12 13.01
CA ARG A 94 2.51 -4.00 12.10
C ARG A 94 1.34 -3.83 11.14
N VAL A 95 0.78 -2.62 11.06
CA VAL A 95 -0.22 -2.26 10.06
C VAL A 95 0.46 -1.63 8.85
N GLU A 96 0.32 -2.28 7.71
CA GLU A 96 0.79 -1.81 6.41
C GLU A 96 -0.39 -1.31 5.59
N LEU A 97 -0.25 -0.13 4.99
CA LEU A 97 -1.18 0.35 3.96
C LEU A 97 -0.54 0.11 2.59
N ALA A 98 -1.15 -0.72 1.75
CA ALA A 98 -0.78 -0.82 0.34
C ALA A 98 -1.50 0.28 -0.44
N VAL A 99 -0.72 1.06 -1.20
CA VAL A 99 -1.22 2.19 -1.98
C VAL A 99 -0.70 2.08 -3.39
N GLU A 100 -1.59 2.09 -4.36
CA GLU A 100 -1.19 2.14 -5.75
C GLU A 100 -0.68 3.52 -6.10
N VAL A 101 0.43 3.60 -6.85
CA VAL A 101 1.05 4.88 -7.22
C VAL A 101 1.37 4.95 -8.71
N VAL A 102 1.20 6.14 -9.27
CA VAL A 102 1.67 6.50 -10.61
C VAL A 102 2.62 7.68 -10.49
N VAL A 103 3.90 7.40 -10.70
CA VAL A 103 4.96 8.41 -10.70
C VAL A 103 4.99 9.08 -12.06
N VAL A 104 4.93 10.40 -12.09
CA VAL A 104 5.01 11.21 -13.31
C VAL A 104 6.12 12.25 -13.22
N ALA A 105 6.54 12.76 -14.37
CA ALA A 105 7.65 13.71 -14.45
C ALA A 105 7.33 15.08 -13.84
N ASP A 106 6.10 15.56 -14.01
CA ASP A 106 5.69 16.90 -13.58
C ASP A 106 4.20 17.00 -13.26
N ALA A 107 3.80 18.17 -12.73
CA ALA A 107 2.43 18.46 -12.33
C ALA A 107 1.43 18.45 -13.50
N ARG A 108 1.86 18.76 -14.72
CA ARG A 108 0.98 18.73 -15.91
C ARG A 108 0.67 17.28 -16.28
N ALA A 109 1.67 16.42 -16.32
CA ALA A 109 1.48 14.99 -16.51
C ALA A 109 0.60 14.39 -15.39
N ALA A 110 0.76 14.85 -14.15
CA ALA A 110 -0.08 14.41 -13.03
C ALA A 110 -1.55 14.78 -13.27
N ALA A 111 -1.82 16.02 -13.68
CA ALA A 111 -3.17 16.48 -13.99
C ALA A 111 -3.79 15.67 -15.15
N THR A 112 -3.04 15.46 -16.24
CA THR A 112 -3.51 14.66 -17.38
C THR A 112 -3.85 13.22 -16.98
N THR A 113 -3.00 12.57 -16.18
CA THR A 113 -3.24 11.20 -15.70
C THR A 113 -4.45 11.13 -14.77
N ARG A 114 -4.62 12.10 -13.86
CA ARG A 114 -5.82 12.16 -12.99
C ARG A 114 -7.10 12.30 -13.81
N THR A 115 -7.13 13.19 -14.81
CA THR A 115 -8.29 13.31 -15.73
C THR A 115 -8.56 12.03 -16.49
N ARG A 116 -7.53 11.29 -16.92
CA ARG A 116 -7.70 9.97 -17.56
C ARG A 116 -8.36 8.98 -16.59
N PHE A 117 -7.95 8.95 -15.33
CA PHE A 117 -8.55 8.09 -14.31
C PHE A 117 -10.00 8.48 -14.00
N GLU A 118 -10.30 9.77 -13.89
CA GLU A 118 -11.68 10.27 -13.72
C GLU A 118 -12.59 9.82 -14.87
N MET A 119 -12.09 9.86 -16.10
CA MET A 119 -12.83 9.37 -17.27
C MET A 119 -13.03 7.85 -17.24
N LEU A 120 -12.01 7.07 -16.85
CA LEU A 120 -12.14 5.62 -16.68
C LEU A 120 -13.16 5.28 -15.59
N ASP A 121 -13.14 6.01 -14.49
CA ASP A 121 -14.09 5.84 -13.39
C ASP A 121 -15.52 6.16 -13.81
N ALA A 122 -15.72 7.20 -14.63
CA ALA A 122 -17.03 7.53 -15.19
C ALA A 122 -17.57 6.43 -16.12
N LEU A 123 -16.68 5.73 -16.83
CA LEU A 123 -17.04 4.62 -17.73
C LEU A 123 -17.25 3.29 -17.00
N ALA A 124 -16.52 3.05 -15.90
CA ALA A 124 -16.49 1.75 -15.22
C ALA A 124 -17.75 1.44 -14.39
N GLY A 125 -18.52 2.45 -13.96
CA GLY A 125 -19.86 2.27 -13.38
C GLY A 125 -19.99 1.48 -12.07
N VAL A 126 -18.95 0.80 -11.57
CA VAL A 126 -18.97 -0.04 -10.35
C VAL A 126 -17.60 0.02 -9.61
N ALA A 127 -17.63 -0.07 -8.26
CA ALA A 127 -16.58 0.21 -7.25
C ALA A 127 -15.18 -0.45 -7.39
N PRO A 128 -14.18 -0.07 -6.57
CA PRO A 128 -13.80 1.26 -6.12
C PRO A 128 -12.93 1.94 -7.18
N HIS A 129 -13.19 3.22 -7.37
CA HIS A 129 -12.57 4.08 -8.37
C HIS A 129 -11.04 4.02 -8.37
N VAL A 130 -10.43 3.96 -9.56
CA VAL A 130 -8.99 4.10 -9.77
C VAL A 130 -8.50 5.41 -9.13
N THR A 131 -9.31 6.47 -9.20
CA THR A 131 -9.00 7.74 -8.52
C THR A 131 -9.00 7.69 -6.99
N ARG A 132 -9.72 6.75 -6.36
CA ARG A 132 -9.82 6.66 -4.89
C ARG A 132 -8.74 5.77 -4.28
N GLY A 133 -8.30 4.74 -5.03
CA GLY A 133 -7.28 3.79 -4.57
C GLY A 133 -5.85 4.20 -4.91
N SER A 134 -5.67 5.04 -5.93
CA SER A 134 -4.35 5.31 -6.51
C SER A 134 -3.91 6.77 -6.33
N LEU A 135 -2.65 6.98 -5.99
CA LEU A 135 -2.02 8.30 -5.93
C LEU A 135 -1.24 8.59 -7.20
N VAL A 136 -1.41 9.78 -7.75
CA VAL A 136 -0.71 10.23 -8.95
C VAL A 136 0.07 11.48 -8.61
N GLY A 137 1.35 11.55 -8.96
CA GLY A 137 2.17 12.74 -8.70
C GLY A 137 3.64 12.55 -9.03
N THR A 138 4.43 13.60 -8.82
CA THR A 138 5.88 13.48 -8.83
C THR A 138 6.37 12.69 -7.61
N SER A 139 7.60 12.19 -7.64
CA SER A 139 8.15 11.41 -6.52
C SER A 139 8.08 12.15 -5.17
N ASP A 140 8.35 13.45 -5.15
CA ASP A 140 8.31 14.26 -3.93
C ASP A 140 6.88 14.53 -3.44
N GLU A 141 5.95 14.78 -4.37
CA GLU A 141 4.53 14.90 -4.06
C GLU A 141 3.99 13.60 -3.48
N LEU A 142 4.31 12.46 -4.11
CA LEU A 142 3.86 11.14 -3.68
C LEU A 142 4.37 10.79 -2.29
N ARG A 143 5.64 11.10 -1.98
CA ARG A 143 6.18 10.90 -0.61
C ARG A 143 5.31 11.62 0.42
N THR A 144 4.95 12.87 0.16
CA THR A 144 4.11 13.68 1.06
C THR A 144 2.68 13.13 1.17
N GLN A 145 2.08 12.76 0.04
CA GLN A 145 0.72 12.22 -0.02
C GLN A 145 0.61 10.88 0.70
N VAL A 146 1.57 9.97 0.47
CA VAL A 146 1.66 8.65 1.11
C VAL A 146 1.75 8.79 2.63
N GLN A 147 2.62 9.66 3.14
CA GLN A 147 2.75 9.89 4.58
C GLN A 147 1.48 10.49 5.17
N ALA A 148 0.86 11.45 4.47
CA ALA A 148 -0.41 12.04 4.92
C ALA A 148 -1.53 10.98 4.97
N LEU A 149 -1.58 10.09 3.98
CA LEU A 149 -2.56 9.02 3.91
C LEU A 149 -2.36 7.99 5.03
N ALA A 150 -1.14 7.53 5.28
CA ALA A 150 -0.82 6.66 6.41
C ALA A 150 -1.29 7.24 7.74
N ARG A 151 -0.99 8.52 8.01
CA ARG A 151 -1.45 9.21 9.22
C ARG A 151 -2.97 9.26 9.35
N ARG A 152 -3.67 9.50 8.23
CA ARG A 152 -5.14 9.56 8.21
C ARG A 152 -5.82 8.21 8.43
N VAL A 153 -5.17 7.12 8.02
CA VAL A 153 -5.65 5.73 8.23
C VAL A 153 -5.22 5.19 9.60
N GLY A 154 -4.06 5.62 10.11
CA GLY A 154 -3.44 5.06 11.30
C GLY A 154 -2.55 3.84 11.02
N ALA A 155 -2.00 3.75 9.80
CA ALA A 155 -1.05 2.71 9.41
C ALA A 155 0.37 3.04 9.90
N ASP A 156 1.14 2.01 10.23
CA ASP A 156 2.52 2.15 10.71
C ASP A 156 3.49 2.40 9.56
N THR A 157 3.20 1.78 8.41
CA THR A 157 4.04 1.82 7.20
C THR A 157 3.18 1.82 5.94
N VAL A 158 3.76 2.28 4.82
CA VAL A 158 3.12 2.23 3.51
C VAL A 158 3.97 1.41 2.56
N VAL A 159 3.31 0.53 1.81
CA VAL A 159 3.88 -0.19 0.67
C VAL A 159 3.29 0.43 -0.58
N THR A 160 4.13 1.00 -1.45
CA THR A 160 3.66 1.53 -2.73
C THR A 160 3.67 0.45 -3.79
N VAL A 161 2.58 0.29 -4.51
CA VAL A 161 2.45 -0.65 -5.63
C VAL A 161 2.45 0.18 -6.92
N PRO A 162 3.49 0.09 -7.77
CA PRO A 162 3.49 0.79 -9.04
C PRO A 162 2.34 0.30 -9.92
N LEU A 163 1.44 1.20 -10.30
CA LEU A 163 0.49 0.92 -11.38
C LEU A 163 1.26 0.96 -12.69
N ALA A 164 1.23 -0.13 -13.44
CA ALA A 164 1.84 -0.17 -14.76
C ALA A 164 1.29 0.99 -15.61
N THR A 165 2.15 1.93 -15.96
CA THR A 165 1.84 2.99 -16.92
C THR A 165 1.82 2.34 -18.29
N ALA A 166 0.63 2.22 -18.88
CA ALA A 166 0.46 1.86 -20.29
C ALA A 166 1.02 2.93 -21.22
#